data_AF-A0A8I2YU43-F1
#
_entry.id   AF-A0A8I2YU43-F1
#
_cell.length_a   1.000
_cell.length_b   1.000
_cell.length_c   1.000
_cell.angle_alpha   90.00
_cell.angle_beta   90.00
_cell.angle_gamma   90.00
#
_symmetry.space_group_name_H-M   'P 1'
#
loop_
_entity.id
_entity.type
_entity.pdbx_description
1 polymer ?
#
loop_
_entity_poly.entity_id
_entity_poly.type
_entity_poly.pdbx_seq_one_letter_code
_entity_poly.pdbx_strand_id
1 'polypeptide(L)'
;MANPHHEPAPNFLSAAFRAGREAIMANDNVDQVEAAARMLADWNAEHERDIVAWDQQQEDAQRAAELADNERREEEAEERRLAEEDAEKEHQEAEKKKPKMADFTSGLPPPNVLIKRPSQYALTKLASFDFVELWYFSPEGCNDAAKHLKSSTDDAFGISSSNDFLTLRPVASVKASQYVRADHQLTFGEFLQARVSYLDHIKQASWPGKHINALAMFFWNLESHPHRVTTHGDLIILNYASRVRRQWHDDLKRNTGACDISIISDTLMNNIAWEINDAMNKRAPVRSVLPTCQFFHL
;
A
#
# COMPACT_ATOMS: atom_id res chain seq x y z
N MET A 1 -43.88 12.78 44.97
CA MET A 1 -44.76 13.68 45.75
C MET A 1 -46.20 13.43 45.30
N ALA A 2 -47.18 13.58 46.18
CA ALA A 2 -48.60 13.49 45.82
C ALA A 2 -49.01 14.77 45.10
N ASN A 3 -49.96 14.67 44.15
CA ASN A 3 -50.47 15.83 43.40
C ASN A 3 -51.31 16.73 44.34
N PRO A 4 -50.90 17.99 44.62
CA PRO A 4 -51.63 18.90 45.51
C PRO A 4 -53.04 19.21 45.00
N HIS A 5 -53.29 19.17 43.69
CA HIS A 5 -54.63 19.41 43.09
C HIS A 5 -55.73 18.47 43.60
N HIS A 6 -55.37 17.38 44.28
CA HIS A 6 -56.31 16.39 44.81
C HIS A 6 -56.38 16.34 46.35
N GLU A 7 -55.73 17.29 47.04
CA GLU A 7 -55.75 17.32 48.50
C GLU A 7 -56.94 18.14 49.03
N PRO A 8 -57.89 17.52 49.76
CA PRO A 8 -59.05 18.24 50.28
C PRO A 8 -58.68 19.08 51.51
N ALA A 9 -59.29 20.26 51.62
CA ALA A 9 -59.11 21.13 52.79
C ALA A 9 -59.47 20.41 54.10
N PRO A 10 -58.60 20.46 55.14
CA PRO A 10 -58.92 19.93 56.44
C PRO A 10 -60.17 20.59 57.04
N ASN A 11 -60.99 19.82 57.74
CA ASN A 11 -62.12 20.38 58.46
C ASN A 11 -61.64 21.11 59.72
N PHE A 12 -61.35 22.41 59.59
CA PHE A 12 -60.87 23.28 60.67
C PHE A 12 -61.91 23.54 61.77
N LEU A 13 -63.16 23.10 61.63
CA LEU A 13 -64.17 23.13 62.70
C LEU A 13 -64.20 21.83 63.53
N SER A 14 -63.52 20.77 63.06
CA SER A 14 -63.49 19.49 63.78
C SER A 14 -62.83 19.61 65.17
N ALA A 15 -63.07 18.62 66.02
CA ALA A 15 -62.50 18.58 67.37
C ALA A 15 -60.96 18.57 67.37
N ALA A 16 -60.33 18.06 66.31
CA ALA A 16 -58.87 17.97 66.18
C ALA A 16 -58.17 19.34 66.16
N PHE A 17 -58.81 20.38 65.62
CA PHE A 17 -58.23 21.73 65.50
C PHE A 17 -58.68 22.69 66.62
N ARG A 18 -59.40 22.19 67.64
CA ARG A 18 -59.97 23.02 68.72
C ARG A 18 -58.92 23.87 69.43
N ALA A 19 -57.81 23.26 69.83
CA ALA A 19 -56.72 23.94 70.54
C ALA A 19 -56.09 25.06 69.70
N GLY A 20 -55.96 24.86 68.38
CA GLY A 20 -55.47 25.88 67.45
C GLY A 20 -56.43 27.07 67.33
N ARG A 21 -57.74 26.81 67.28
CA ARG A 21 -58.78 27.86 67.26
C ARG A 21 -58.78 28.68 68.56
N GLU A 22 -58.72 28.01 69.72
CA GLU A 22 -58.70 28.67 71.04
C GLU A 22 -57.49 29.61 71.21
N ALA A 23 -56.32 29.24 70.68
CA ALA A 23 -55.13 30.07 70.70
C ALA A 23 -55.29 31.35 69.84
N ILE A 24 -55.92 31.27 68.67
CA ILE A 24 -56.20 32.43 67.80
C ILE A 24 -57.23 33.36 68.45
N MET A 25 -58.28 32.79 69.06
CA MET A 25 -59.31 33.56 69.77
C MET A 25 -58.73 34.37 70.95
N ALA A 26 -57.77 33.78 71.68
CA ALA A 26 -57.12 34.41 72.83
C ALA A 26 -56.21 35.60 72.45
N ASN A 27 -55.60 35.57 71.26
CA ASN A 27 -54.72 36.64 70.79
C ASN A 27 -55.48 37.77 70.07
N ASP A 28 -56.54 37.45 69.32
CA ASP A 28 -57.13 38.39 68.36
C ASP A 28 -58.60 38.76 68.63
N ASN A 29 -59.18 38.33 69.76
CA ASN A 29 -60.57 38.61 70.17
C ASN A 29 -61.62 38.31 69.07
N VAL A 30 -61.47 37.16 68.42
CA VAL A 30 -62.37 36.65 67.37
C VAL A 30 -63.18 35.44 67.86
N ASP A 31 -64.27 35.10 67.16
CA ASP A 31 -65.08 33.92 67.47
C ASP A 31 -64.51 32.61 66.85
N GLN A 32 -65.13 31.46 67.17
CA GLN A 32 -64.67 30.15 66.68
C GLN A 32 -64.76 29.98 65.16
N VAL A 33 -65.74 30.63 64.52
CA VAL A 33 -65.95 30.54 63.07
C VAL A 33 -64.87 31.35 62.37
N GLU A 34 -64.56 32.53 62.89
CA GLU A 34 -63.55 33.42 62.34
C GLU A 34 -62.12 32.91 62.60
N ALA A 35 -61.86 32.27 63.75
CA ALA A 35 -60.61 31.55 63.99
C ALA A 35 -60.41 30.37 63.02
N ALA A 36 -61.48 29.60 62.72
CA ALA A 36 -61.44 28.53 61.73
C ALA A 36 -61.24 29.07 60.30
N ALA A 37 -61.85 30.22 59.98
CA ALA A 37 -61.70 30.88 58.68
C ALA A 37 -60.26 31.37 58.44
N ARG A 38 -59.58 31.86 59.49
CA ARG A 38 -58.15 32.24 59.40
C ARG A 38 -57.25 31.03 59.14
N MET A 39 -57.45 29.93 59.85
CA MET A 39 -56.71 28.68 59.60
C MET A 39 -56.96 28.14 58.18
N LEU A 40 -58.19 28.27 57.67
CA LEU A 40 -58.51 27.91 56.29
C LEU A 40 -57.84 28.84 55.27
N ALA A 41 -57.78 30.14 55.54
CA ALA A 41 -57.09 31.10 54.68
C ALA A 41 -55.57 30.82 54.61
N ASP A 42 -54.95 30.54 55.76
CA ASP A 42 -53.52 30.17 55.83
C ASP A 42 -53.25 28.84 55.09
N TRP A 43 -54.14 27.85 55.25
CA TRP A 43 -54.04 26.58 54.52
C TRP A 43 -54.23 26.77 53.02
N ASN A 44 -55.21 27.56 52.58
CA ASN A 44 -55.40 27.87 51.15
C ASN A 44 -54.17 28.56 50.56
N ALA A 45 -53.56 29.50 51.29
CA ALA A 45 -52.36 30.19 50.81
C ALA A 45 -51.15 29.24 50.67
N GLU A 46 -50.98 28.29 51.59
CA GLU A 46 -49.94 27.26 51.46
C GLU A 46 -50.26 26.26 50.34
N HIS A 47 -51.52 25.81 50.24
CA HIS A 47 -51.96 24.89 49.21
C HIS A 47 -51.86 25.48 47.79
N GLU A 48 -52.15 26.78 47.63
CA GLU A 48 -51.91 27.51 46.37
C GLU A 48 -50.42 27.57 46.04
N ARG A 49 -49.54 27.77 47.02
CA ARG A 49 -48.08 27.70 46.81
C ARG A 49 -47.64 26.30 46.37
N ASP A 50 -48.18 25.26 47.00
CA ASP A 50 -47.87 23.87 46.65
C ASP A 50 -48.36 23.49 45.25
N ILE A 51 -49.56 23.95 44.85
CA ILE A 51 -50.08 23.79 43.49
C ILE A 51 -49.15 24.47 42.48
N VAL A 52 -48.77 25.73 42.71
CA VAL A 52 -47.87 26.47 41.81
C VAL A 52 -46.50 25.79 41.72
N ALA A 53 -45.94 25.34 42.84
CA ALA A 53 -44.66 24.64 42.85
C ALA A 53 -44.75 23.30 42.11
N TRP A 54 -45.85 22.56 42.25
CA TRP A 54 -46.10 21.32 41.53
C TRP A 54 -46.23 21.54 40.01
N ASP A 55 -47.04 22.52 39.60
CA ASP A 55 -47.23 22.84 38.19
C ASP A 55 -45.91 23.28 37.55
N GLN A 56 -45.13 24.12 38.24
CA GLN A 56 -43.79 24.50 37.78
C GLN A 56 -42.84 23.29 37.65
N GLN A 57 -42.90 22.35 38.60
CA GLN A 57 -42.11 21.12 38.53
C GLN A 57 -42.50 20.25 37.32
N GLN A 58 -43.80 20.16 37.00
CA GLN A 58 -44.27 19.42 35.83
C GLN A 58 -43.80 20.07 34.52
N GLU A 59 -43.90 21.41 34.43
CA GLU A 59 -43.39 22.14 33.26
C GLU A 59 -41.87 21.98 33.09
N ASP A 60 -41.10 22.05 34.17
CA ASP A 60 -39.65 21.84 34.14
C ASP A 60 -39.30 20.41 33.72
N ALA A 61 -40.02 19.41 34.23
CA ALA A 61 -39.85 18.02 33.84
C ALA A 61 -40.18 17.79 32.35
N GLN A 62 -41.24 18.42 31.84
CA GLN A 62 -41.60 18.39 30.42
C GLN A 62 -40.52 19.04 29.56
N ARG A 63 -40.06 20.25 29.92
CA ARG A 63 -38.98 20.94 29.20
C ARG A 63 -37.68 20.15 29.20
N ALA A 64 -37.32 19.53 30.33
CA ALA A 64 -36.13 18.68 30.42
C ALA A 64 -36.25 17.42 29.55
N ALA A 65 -37.43 16.80 29.51
CA ALA A 65 -37.69 15.65 28.65
C ALA A 65 -37.62 16.01 27.15
N GLU A 66 -38.18 17.17 26.77
CA GLU A 66 -38.10 17.68 25.39
C GLU A 66 -36.67 18.00 24.97
N LEU A 67 -35.88 18.62 25.87
CA LEU A 67 -34.48 18.92 25.59
C LEU A 67 -33.66 17.65 25.39
N ALA A 68 -33.79 16.66 26.29
CA ALA A 68 -33.09 15.37 26.18
C ALA A 68 -33.50 14.59 24.93
N ASP A 69 -34.77 14.70 24.52
CA ASP A 69 -35.28 14.09 23.30
C ASP A 69 -34.75 14.80 22.03
N ASN A 70 -34.60 16.13 22.07
CA ASN A 70 -33.96 16.88 21.00
C ASN A 70 -32.47 16.58 20.88
N GLU A 71 -31.73 16.56 22.00
CA GLU A 71 -30.31 16.19 22.04
C GLU A 71 -30.08 14.80 21.44
N ARG A 72 -30.90 13.80 21.84
CA ARG A 72 -30.80 12.44 21.27
C ARG A 72 -31.06 12.42 19.77
N ARG A 73 -32.03 13.21 19.27
CA ARG A 73 -32.30 13.31 17.83
C ARG A 73 -31.14 13.94 17.07
N GLU A 74 -30.50 14.95 17.66
CA GLU A 74 -29.33 15.61 17.08
C GLU A 74 -28.13 14.66 17.00
N GLU A 75 -27.85 13.91 18.08
CA GLU A 75 -26.81 12.88 18.11
C GLU A 75 -27.06 11.79 17.07
N GLU A 76 -28.28 11.23 17.01
CA GLU A 76 -28.64 10.23 16.00
C GLU A 76 -28.58 10.78 14.56
N ALA A 77 -28.91 12.06 14.35
CA ALA A 77 -28.81 12.70 13.04
C ALA A 77 -27.35 12.91 12.64
N GLU A 78 -26.48 13.27 13.57
CA GLU A 78 -25.04 13.40 13.34
C GLU A 78 -24.41 12.04 13.05
N GLU A 79 -24.73 11.00 13.81
CA GLU A 79 -24.25 9.63 13.57
C GLU A 79 -24.70 9.11 12.19
N ARG A 80 -25.97 9.35 11.82
CA ARG A 80 -26.47 9.00 10.48
C ARG A 80 -25.72 9.75 9.37
N ARG A 81 -25.43 11.04 9.57
CA ARG A 81 -24.69 11.85 8.58
C ARG A 81 -23.26 11.35 8.42
N LEU A 82 -22.59 10.98 9.51
CA LEU A 82 -21.25 10.40 9.48
C LEU A 82 -21.25 9.04 8.78
N ALA A 83 -22.22 8.18 9.10
CA ALA A 83 -22.36 6.88 8.44
C ALA A 83 -22.64 7.00 6.94
N GLU A 84 -23.44 7.98 6.52
CA GLU A 84 -23.71 8.25 5.10
C GLU A 84 -22.47 8.80 4.38
N GLU A 85 -21.70 9.70 5.02
CA GLU A 85 -20.44 10.20 4.46
C GLU A 85 -19.40 9.08 4.30
N ASP A 86 -19.28 8.18 5.28
CA ASP A 86 -18.37 7.04 5.22
C ASP A 86 -18.82 6.01 4.17
N ALA A 87 -20.12 5.73 4.06
CA ALA A 87 -20.67 4.87 3.02
C ALA A 87 -20.45 5.44 1.62
N GLU A 88 -20.60 6.75 1.43
CA GLU A 88 -20.32 7.43 0.16
C GLU A 88 -18.82 7.39 -0.18
N LYS A 89 -17.94 7.60 0.79
CA LYS A 89 -16.49 7.44 0.60
C LYS A 89 -16.14 6.00 0.20
N GLU A 90 -16.70 5.00 0.88
CA GLU A 90 -16.50 3.59 0.55
C GLU A 90 -17.01 3.27 -0.87
N HIS A 91 -18.19 3.77 -1.23
CA HIS A 91 -18.75 3.60 -2.57
C HIS A 91 -17.87 4.25 -3.66
N GLN A 92 -17.38 5.47 -3.43
CA GLN A 92 -16.45 6.15 -4.34
C GLN A 92 -15.12 5.41 -4.46
N GLU A 93 -14.59 4.86 -3.36
CA GLU A 93 -13.40 4.02 -3.40
C GLU A 93 -13.63 2.72 -4.18
N ALA A 94 -14.78 2.08 -3.96
CA ALA A 94 -15.16 0.87 -4.68
C ALA A 94 -15.29 1.12 -6.19
N GLU A 95 -15.91 2.23 -6.59
CA GLU A 95 -16.00 2.68 -7.99
C GLU A 95 -14.62 2.95 -8.61
N LYS A 96 -13.70 3.59 -7.87
CA LYS A 96 -12.31 3.80 -8.33
C LYS A 96 -11.54 2.48 -8.48
N LYS A 97 -11.86 1.47 -7.65
CA LYS A 97 -11.24 0.14 -7.67
C LYS A 97 -11.84 -0.79 -8.72
N LYS A 98 -12.97 -0.43 -9.36
CA LYS A 98 -13.52 -1.23 -10.46
C LYS A 98 -12.49 -1.32 -11.60
N PRO A 99 -12.12 -2.53 -12.05
CA PRO A 99 -11.16 -2.69 -13.12
C PRO A 99 -11.73 -2.05 -14.39
N LYS A 100 -11.18 -0.89 -14.77
CA LYS A 100 -11.50 -0.24 -16.04
C LYS A 100 -10.82 -1.04 -17.14
N MET A 101 -11.60 -1.84 -17.86
CA MET A 101 -11.11 -2.49 -19.06
C MET A 101 -10.75 -1.40 -20.08
N ALA A 102 -9.49 -1.37 -20.51
CA ALA A 102 -9.09 -0.50 -21.61
C ALA A 102 -9.84 -0.92 -22.88
N ASP A 103 -10.25 0.06 -23.68
CA ASP A 103 -10.91 -0.21 -24.95
C ASP A 103 -9.90 -0.74 -25.99
N PHE A 104 -10.39 -1.50 -26.97
CA PHE A 104 -9.56 -1.99 -28.06
C PHE A 104 -9.61 -1.02 -29.24
N THR A 105 -8.51 -0.91 -29.98
CA THR A 105 -8.50 -0.16 -31.24
C THR A 105 -9.20 -0.99 -32.32
N SER A 106 -10.43 -0.61 -32.68
CA SER A 106 -11.18 -1.28 -33.76
C SER A 106 -10.40 -1.23 -35.08
N GLY A 107 -10.25 -2.39 -35.74
CA GLY A 107 -9.51 -2.52 -36.99
C GLY A 107 -8.00 -2.77 -36.83
N LEU A 108 -7.44 -2.76 -35.62
CA LEU A 108 -6.05 -3.17 -35.39
C LEU A 108 -5.98 -4.71 -35.26
N PRO A 109 -5.38 -5.44 -36.21
CA PRO A 109 -5.25 -6.89 -36.08
C PRO A 109 -4.30 -7.26 -34.93
N PRO A 110 -4.44 -8.46 -34.33
CA PRO A 110 -3.47 -8.95 -33.37
C PRO A 110 -2.08 -9.01 -34.01
N PRO A 111 -0.99 -8.85 -33.21
CA PRO A 111 0.36 -8.97 -33.72
C PRO A 111 0.58 -10.33 -34.40
N ASN A 112 1.28 -10.34 -35.53
CA ASN A 112 1.60 -11.57 -36.27
C ASN A 112 2.42 -12.58 -35.44
N VAL A 113 3.09 -12.11 -34.38
CA VAL A 113 3.89 -12.93 -33.47
C VAL A 113 3.58 -12.54 -32.03
N LEU A 114 3.15 -13.51 -31.22
CA LEU A 114 2.98 -13.34 -29.78
C LEU A 114 4.33 -13.59 -29.08
N ILE A 115 5.01 -12.51 -28.71
CA ILE A 115 6.29 -12.59 -28.00
C ILE A 115 6.00 -12.98 -26.54
N LYS A 116 6.69 -14.02 -26.05
CA LYS A 116 6.60 -14.43 -24.64
C LYS A 116 7.16 -13.32 -23.75
N ARG A 117 6.41 -12.98 -22.70
CA ARG A 117 6.78 -11.89 -21.79
C ARG A 117 7.83 -12.35 -20.76
N PRO A 118 8.78 -11.49 -20.37
CA PRO A 118 9.62 -11.69 -19.19
C PRO A 118 8.79 -11.85 -17.91
N SER A 119 9.44 -12.32 -16.84
CA SER A 119 8.79 -12.49 -15.53
C SER A 119 8.33 -11.14 -14.94
N GLN A 120 7.25 -11.16 -14.15
CA GLN A 120 6.78 -9.96 -13.44
C GLN A 120 7.84 -9.41 -12.47
N TYR A 121 8.64 -10.29 -11.87
CA TYR A 121 9.84 -9.92 -11.10
C TYR A 121 10.78 -9.02 -11.91
N ALA A 122 11.14 -9.43 -13.13
CA ALA A 122 12.06 -8.67 -13.98
C ALA A 122 11.46 -7.33 -14.43
N LEU A 123 10.16 -7.31 -14.77
CA LEU A 123 9.45 -6.08 -15.13
C LEU A 123 9.36 -5.09 -13.96
N THR A 124 9.14 -5.59 -12.73
CA THR A 124 9.09 -4.76 -11.52
C THR A 124 10.46 -4.14 -11.21
N LYS A 125 11.54 -4.91 -11.41
CA LYS A 125 12.92 -4.43 -11.31
C LYS A 125 13.21 -3.35 -12.34
N LEU A 126 12.84 -3.57 -13.60
CA LEU A 126 12.97 -2.58 -14.67
C LEU A 126 12.23 -1.27 -14.38
N ALA A 127 10.99 -1.36 -13.88
CA ALA A 127 10.20 -0.18 -13.53
C ALA A 127 10.84 0.66 -12.40
N SER A 128 11.60 0.00 -11.51
CA SER A 128 12.34 0.64 -10.41
C SER A 128 13.77 1.05 -10.78
N PHE A 129 14.16 0.95 -12.06
CA PHE A 129 15.55 1.16 -12.52
C PHE A 129 16.60 0.23 -11.87
N ASP A 130 16.16 -0.83 -11.21
CA ASP A 130 17.04 -1.79 -10.54
C ASP A 130 17.79 -2.66 -11.56
N PHE A 131 18.96 -3.16 -11.17
CA PHE A 131 19.65 -4.19 -11.93
C PHE A 131 18.79 -5.47 -12.03
N VAL A 132 18.73 -6.03 -13.22
CA VAL A 132 18.12 -7.33 -13.52
C VAL A 132 18.94 -8.04 -14.58
N GLU A 133 19.16 -9.34 -14.38
CA GLU A 133 19.90 -10.20 -15.31
C GLU A 133 19.22 -10.27 -16.69
N LEU A 134 20.04 -10.24 -17.75
CA LEU A 134 19.56 -10.36 -19.13
C LEU A 134 18.84 -11.67 -19.41
N TRP A 135 19.16 -12.73 -18.67
CA TRP A 135 18.54 -14.04 -18.83
C TRP A 135 17.00 -13.98 -18.83
N TYR A 136 16.39 -13.11 -18.01
CA TYR A 136 14.93 -12.96 -17.98
C TYR A 136 14.31 -12.51 -19.31
N PHE A 137 15.11 -11.88 -20.16
CA PHE A 137 14.72 -11.36 -21.47
C PHE A 137 15.12 -12.29 -22.61
N SER A 138 15.79 -13.41 -22.33
CA SER A 138 16.06 -14.46 -23.31
C SER A 138 14.82 -15.33 -23.55
N PRO A 139 14.77 -16.09 -24.65
CA PRO A 139 13.70 -17.06 -24.88
C PRO A 139 13.52 -18.04 -23.71
N GLU A 140 14.62 -18.50 -23.11
CA GLU A 140 14.63 -19.40 -21.94
C GLU A 140 13.98 -18.75 -20.72
N GLY A 141 14.37 -17.51 -20.38
CA GLY A 141 13.78 -16.79 -19.25
C GLY A 141 12.30 -16.48 -19.45
N CYS A 142 11.90 -16.11 -20.66
CA CYS A 142 10.49 -15.88 -20.99
C CYS A 142 9.67 -17.20 -20.97
N ASN A 143 10.28 -18.31 -21.36
CA ASN A 143 9.66 -19.64 -21.25
C ASN A 143 9.47 -20.06 -19.79
N ASP A 144 10.47 -19.80 -18.94
CA ASP A 144 10.40 -20.06 -17.50
C ASP A 144 9.28 -19.26 -16.84
N ALA A 145 9.21 -17.95 -17.13
CA ALA A 145 8.13 -17.07 -16.67
C ALA A 145 6.74 -17.60 -17.08
N ALA A 146 6.60 -18.02 -18.34
CA ALA A 146 5.33 -18.56 -18.86
C ALA A 146 4.91 -19.88 -18.19
N LYS A 147 5.86 -20.69 -17.70
CA LYS A 147 5.55 -21.90 -16.93
C LYS A 147 5.05 -21.55 -15.53
N HIS A 148 5.70 -20.58 -14.87
CA HIS A 148 5.35 -20.17 -13.53
C HIS A 148 4.01 -19.41 -13.44
N LEU A 149 3.63 -18.68 -14.50
CA LEU A 149 2.31 -18.03 -14.58
C LEU A 149 1.16 -19.03 -14.60
N LYS A 150 1.36 -20.23 -15.16
CA LYS A 150 0.33 -21.29 -15.22
C LYS A 150 0.19 -22.07 -13.92
N SER A 151 1.21 -22.05 -13.06
CA SER A 151 1.25 -22.83 -11.81
C SER A 151 0.93 -22.02 -10.56
N SER A 152 1.05 -20.68 -10.62
CA SER A 152 0.66 -19.83 -9.50
C SER A 152 -0.84 -19.59 -9.58
N THR A 153 -1.59 -20.13 -8.63
CA THR A 153 -2.79 -19.42 -8.20
C THR A 153 -2.33 -18.01 -7.79
N ASP A 154 -3.00 -16.99 -8.29
CA ASP A 154 -2.63 -15.56 -8.20
C ASP A 154 -2.72 -15.00 -6.76
N ASP A 155 -3.06 -15.84 -5.78
CA ASP A 155 -3.39 -15.48 -4.40
C ASP A 155 -2.21 -15.58 -3.41
N ALA A 156 -1.01 -15.97 -3.85
CA ALA A 156 0.15 -16.04 -2.96
C ALA A 156 0.79 -14.65 -2.81
N PHE A 157 0.72 -14.06 -1.61
CA PHE A 157 1.39 -12.81 -1.25
C PHE A 157 2.67 -13.07 -0.45
N GLY A 158 3.74 -12.35 -0.78
CA GLY A 158 4.99 -12.30 -0.05
C GLY A 158 5.18 -10.95 0.66
N ILE A 159 5.84 -10.97 1.81
CA ILE A 159 6.26 -9.76 2.51
C ILE A 159 7.61 -9.31 1.94
N SER A 160 7.71 -8.04 1.52
CA SER A 160 8.95 -7.42 1.06
C SER A 160 9.22 -6.12 1.81
N SER A 161 10.47 -5.85 2.17
CA SER A 161 10.88 -4.56 2.74
C SER A 161 11.13 -3.54 1.63
N SER A 162 10.55 -2.36 1.76
CA SER A 162 10.75 -1.22 0.86
C SER A 162 10.78 0.06 1.69
N ASN A 163 11.89 0.80 1.67
CA ASN A 163 12.08 2.07 2.39
C ASN A 163 11.54 2.02 3.84
N ASP A 164 12.04 1.08 4.64
CA ASP A 164 11.69 0.86 6.06
C ASP A 164 10.26 0.41 6.38
N PHE A 165 9.41 0.20 5.37
CA PHE A 165 8.08 -0.40 5.53
C PHE A 165 8.03 -1.82 4.97
N LEU A 166 7.25 -2.68 5.63
CA LEU A 166 6.89 -4.00 5.11
C LEU A 166 5.68 -3.87 4.19
N THR A 167 5.82 -4.31 2.94
CA THR A 167 4.76 -4.28 1.93
C THR A 167 4.39 -5.70 1.51
N LEU A 168 3.09 -5.98 1.45
CA LEU A 168 2.57 -7.21 0.86
C LEU A 168 2.53 -7.05 -0.66
N ARG A 169 3.15 -7.98 -1.38
CA ARG A 169 3.17 -8.00 -2.85
C ARG A 169 2.93 -9.42 -3.37
N PRO A 170 2.32 -9.59 -4.56
CA PRO A 170 2.20 -10.91 -5.17
C PRO A 170 3.56 -11.59 -5.29
N VAL A 171 3.66 -12.88 -4.92
CA VAL A 171 4.94 -13.63 -4.91
C VAL A 171 5.63 -13.58 -6.27
N ALA A 172 4.86 -13.58 -7.37
CA ALA A 172 5.40 -13.48 -8.73
C ALA A 172 6.19 -12.17 -9.01
N SER A 173 5.93 -11.10 -8.25
CA SER A 173 6.64 -9.83 -8.35
C SER A 173 7.93 -9.76 -7.52
N VAL A 174 8.09 -10.67 -6.54
CA VAL A 174 9.19 -10.64 -5.56
C VAL A 174 10.15 -11.81 -5.72
N LYS A 175 9.66 -12.97 -6.19
CA LYS A 175 10.46 -14.19 -6.29
C LYS A 175 11.25 -14.25 -7.59
N ALA A 176 12.57 -14.27 -7.47
CA ALA A 176 13.48 -14.56 -8.57
C ALA A 176 13.36 -16.03 -9.00
N SER A 177 13.63 -16.30 -10.30
CA SER A 177 13.72 -17.66 -10.80
C SER A 177 14.94 -18.37 -10.21
N GLN A 178 14.81 -19.66 -9.87
CA GLN A 178 15.94 -20.49 -9.45
C GLN A 178 16.90 -20.82 -10.60
N TYR A 179 16.47 -20.63 -11.85
CA TYR A 179 17.25 -20.93 -13.05
C TYR A 179 17.96 -19.68 -13.62
N VAL A 180 17.84 -18.54 -12.95
CA VAL A 180 18.47 -17.29 -13.39
C VAL A 180 19.98 -17.47 -13.52
N ARG A 181 20.53 -17.02 -14.65
CA ARG A 181 21.97 -16.99 -14.92
C ARG A 181 22.45 -15.55 -14.94
N ALA A 182 23.63 -15.31 -14.38
CA ALA A 182 24.28 -14.00 -14.49
C ALA A 182 24.65 -13.72 -15.96
N ASP A 183 24.72 -12.44 -16.35
CA ASP A 183 25.02 -12.03 -17.73
C ASP A 183 26.30 -12.68 -18.27
N HIS A 184 27.35 -12.82 -17.45
CA HIS A 184 28.62 -13.45 -17.84
C HIS A 184 28.56 -14.97 -18.00
N GLN A 185 27.48 -15.61 -17.53
CA GLN A 185 27.26 -17.04 -17.68
C GLN A 185 26.45 -17.35 -18.93
N LEU A 186 25.86 -16.36 -19.61
CA LEU A 186 25.16 -16.54 -20.88
C LEU A 186 26.14 -16.93 -21.98
N THR A 187 25.64 -17.57 -23.03
CA THR A 187 26.35 -17.61 -24.31
C THR A 187 26.24 -16.23 -24.98
N PHE A 188 27.18 -15.93 -25.89
CA PHE A 188 27.12 -14.65 -26.60
C PHE A 188 25.84 -14.51 -27.45
N GLY A 189 25.36 -15.62 -28.04
CA GLY A 189 24.09 -15.65 -28.77
C GLY A 189 22.88 -15.34 -27.87
N GLU A 190 22.79 -15.96 -26.69
CA GLU A 190 21.74 -15.67 -25.70
C GLU A 190 21.78 -14.20 -25.27
N PHE A 191 22.99 -13.66 -25.05
CA PHE A 191 23.17 -12.24 -24.70
C PHE A 191 22.66 -11.30 -25.80
N LEU A 192 22.97 -11.57 -27.07
CA LEU A 192 22.48 -10.78 -28.21
C LEU A 192 20.96 -10.85 -28.38
N GLN A 193 20.35 -12.01 -28.12
CA GLN A 193 18.89 -12.15 -28.15
C GLN A 193 18.24 -11.41 -26.99
N ALA A 194 18.78 -11.59 -25.78
CA ALA A 194 18.27 -10.96 -24.57
C ALA A 194 18.35 -9.43 -24.62
N ARG A 195 19.42 -8.84 -25.18
CA ARG A 195 19.52 -7.37 -25.27
C ARG A 195 18.42 -6.74 -26.12
N VAL A 196 17.95 -7.40 -27.18
CA VAL A 196 16.91 -6.85 -28.06
C VAL A 196 15.60 -6.75 -27.30
N SER A 197 15.22 -7.84 -26.62
CA SER A 197 14.05 -7.88 -25.75
C SER A 197 14.18 -6.90 -24.58
N TYR A 198 15.35 -6.84 -23.94
CA TYR A 198 15.62 -5.91 -22.84
C TYR A 198 15.44 -4.43 -23.25
N LEU A 199 16.03 -4.01 -24.37
CA LEU A 199 15.92 -2.64 -24.89
C LEU A 199 14.48 -2.26 -25.23
N ASP A 200 13.69 -3.20 -25.76
CA ASP A 200 12.27 -2.98 -26.02
C ASP A 200 11.49 -2.78 -24.71
N HIS A 201 11.75 -3.60 -23.68
CA HIS A 201 11.06 -3.50 -22.40
C HIS A 201 11.43 -2.22 -21.62
N ILE A 202 12.67 -1.75 -21.65
CA ILE A 202 13.02 -0.46 -21.00
C ILE A 202 12.33 0.72 -21.70
N LYS A 203 12.13 0.63 -23.03
CA LYS A 203 11.39 1.64 -23.79
C LYS A 203 9.90 1.62 -23.40
N GLN A 204 9.30 0.44 -23.29
CA GLN A 204 7.92 0.29 -22.82
C GLN A 204 7.76 0.78 -21.36
N ALA A 205 8.78 0.59 -20.52
CA ALA A 205 8.83 1.12 -19.16
C ALA A 205 9.10 2.64 -19.08
N SER A 206 9.08 3.35 -20.23
CA SER A 206 9.23 4.81 -20.30
C SER A 206 10.52 5.34 -19.67
N TRP A 207 11.63 4.60 -19.79
CA TRP A 207 12.93 5.06 -19.33
C TRP A 207 13.35 6.35 -20.05
N PRO A 208 14.12 7.25 -19.40
CA PRO A 208 14.55 8.47 -20.08
C PRO A 208 15.48 8.15 -21.26
N GLY A 209 15.26 8.81 -22.40
CA GLY A 209 15.92 8.48 -23.67
C GLY A 209 17.46 8.47 -23.61
N LYS A 210 18.07 9.32 -22.77
CA LYS A 210 19.53 9.31 -22.52
C LYS A 210 20.03 7.95 -22.04
N HIS A 211 19.33 7.30 -21.11
CA HIS A 211 19.71 5.99 -20.58
C HIS A 211 19.51 4.87 -21.60
N ILE A 212 18.40 4.92 -22.35
CA ILE A 212 18.13 3.96 -23.43
C ILE A 212 19.24 4.03 -24.49
N ASN A 213 19.59 5.24 -24.94
CA ASN A 213 20.64 5.45 -25.93
C ASN A 213 22.01 4.99 -25.42
N ALA A 214 22.36 5.29 -24.17
CA ALA A 214 23.63 4.84 -23.59
C ALA A 214 23.73 3.31 -23.52
N LEU A 215 22.65 2.62 -23.11
CA LEU A 215 22.59 1.16 -23.09
C LEU A 215 22.64 0.56 -24.49
N ALA A 216 21.94 1.15 -25.47
CA ALA A 216 21.99 0.70 -26.86
C ALA A 216 23.41 0.80 -27.44
N MET A 217 24.08 1.93 -27.22
CA MET A 217 25.47 2.13 -27.65
C MET A 217 26.44 1.21 -26.91
N PHE A 218 26.23 0.97 -25.61
CA PHE A 218 27.02 0.01 -24.84
C PHE A 218 26.94 -1.40 -25.45
N PHE A 219 25.73 -1.91 -25.72
CA PHE A 219 25.60 -3.24 -26.32
C PHE A 219 26.20 -3.32 -27.72
N TRP A 220 26.06 -2.26 -28.53
CA TRP A 220 26.66 -2.18 -29.85
C TRP A 220 28.19 -2.22 -29.76
N ASN A 221 28.79 -1.36 -28.91
CA ASN A 221 30.23 -1.26 -28.75
C ASN A 221 30.86 -2.56 -28.24
N LEU A 222 30.15 -3.31 -27.37
CA LEU A 222 30.59 -4.64 -26.93
C LEU A 222 30.50 -5.69 -28.04
N GLU A 223 29.46 -5.66 -28.85
CA GLU A 223 29.30 -6.57 -29.98
C GLU A 223 30.40 -6.37 -31.03
N SER A 224 30.76 -5.13 -31.32
CA SER A 224 31.79 -4.77 -32.30
C SER A 224 33.21 -4.70 -31.72
N HIS A 225 33.41 -5.06 -30.45
CA HIS A 225 34.69 -4.83 -29.77
C HIS A 225 35.82 -5.74 -30.32
N PRO A 226 37.06 -5.24 -30.49
CA PRO A 226 38.19 -6.06 -31.00
C PRO A 226 38.47 -7.35 -30.22
N HIS A 227 38.28 -7.35 -28.89
CA HIS A 227 38.40 -8.57 -28.07
C HIS A 227 37.44 -9.71 -28.48
N ARG A 228 36.40 -9.45 -29.28
CA ARG A 228 35.51 -10.52 -29.78
C ARG A 228 36.23 -11.57 -30.62
N VAL A 229 37.31 -11.19 -31.31
CA VAL A 229 38.09 -12.10 -32.16
C VAL A 229 39.29 -12.71 -31.44
N THR A 230 39.49 -12.42 -30.15
CA THR A 230 40.59 -12.99 -29.37
C THR A 230 40.21 -14.31 -28.72
N THR A 231 41.20 -15.05 -28.23
CA THR A 231 40.97 -16.22 -27.38
C THR A 231 40.09 -15.84 -26.19
N HIS A 232 39.06 -16.64 -25.93
CA HIS A 232 38.05 -16.39 -24.89
C HIS A 232 37.31 -15.04 -25.01
N GLY A 233 37.31 -14.42 -26.19
CA GLY A 233 36.75 -13.09 -26.44
C GLY A 233 35.32 -12.89 -25.96
N ASP A 234 34.43 -13.83 -26.29
CA ASP A 234 33.04 -13.78 -25.82
C ASP A 234 32.95 -13.77 -24.28
N LEU A 235 33.76 -14.58 -23.59
CA LEU A 235 33.76 -14.65 -22.13
C LEU A 235 34.26 -13.35 -21.51
N ILE A 236 35.27 -12.71 -22.12
CA ILE A 236 35.82 -11.42 -21.69
C ILE A 236 34.73 -10.34 -21.81
N ILE A 237 34.08 -10.26 -22.97
CA ILE A 237 33.03 -9.27 -23.23
C ILE A 237 31.83 -9.46 -22.30
N LEU A 238 31.39 -10.69 -22.07
CA LEU A 238 30.26 -10.97 -21.20
C LEU A 238 30.59 -10.69 -19.71
N ASN A 239 31.83 -10.93 -19.29
CA ASN A 239 32.28 -10.53 -17.94
C ASN A 239 32.32 -9.01 -17.77
N TYR A 240 32.86 -8.30 -18.75
CA TYR A 240 32.83 -6.84 -18.76
C TYR A 240 31.38 -6.32 -18.69
N ALA A 241 30.50 -6.86 -19.55
CA ALA A 241 29.09 -6.48 -19.59
C ALA A 241 28.42 -6.68 -18.23
N SER A 242 28.60 -7.86 -17.64
CA SER A 242 28.00 -8.24 -16.36
C SER A 242 28.46 -7.34 -15.21
N ARG A 243 29.74 -6.98 -15.15
CA ARG A 243 30.30 -6.15 -14.07
C ARG A 243 29.87 -4.70 -14.23
N VAL A 244 30.05 -4.13 -15.42
CA VAL A 244 29.77 -2.70 -15.69
C VAL A 244 28.29 -2.38 -15.58
N ARG A 245 27.39 -3.24 -16.10
CA ARG A 245 25.95 -3.01 -15.94
C ARG A 245 25.53 -3.01 -14.48
N ARG A 246 26.00 -3.97 -13.69
CA ARG A 246 25.63 -4.07 -12.27
C ARG A 246 26.08 -2.81 -11.53
N GLN A 247 27.35 -2.43 -11.69
CA GLN A 247 27.89 -1.20 -11.09
C GLN A 247 27.10 0.04 -11.53
N TRP A 248 26.80 0.17 -12.82
CA TRP A 248 26.07 1.32 -13.36
C TRP A 248 24.67 1.47 -12.77
N HIS A 249 23.93 0.36 -12.64
CA HIS A 249 22.62 0.38 -11.97
C HIS A 249 22.74 0.70 -10.47
N ASP A 250 23.75 0.18 -9.79
CA ASP A 250 23.99 0.48 -8.36
C ASP A 250 24.31 1.98 -8.15
N ASP A 251 25.09 2.58 -9.04
CA ASP A 251 25.43 4.01 -9.00
C ASP A 251 24.22 4.92 -9.30
N LEU A 252 23.36 4.50 -10.24
CA LEU A 252 22.09 5.19 -10.49
C LEU A 252 21.21 5.16 -9.25
N LYS A 253 21.11 4.00 -8.58
CA LYS A 253 20.28 3.83 -7.39
C LYS A 253 20.79 4.61 -6.19
N ARG A 254 22.12 4.68 -6.01
CA ARG A 254 22.75 5.47 -4.93
C ARG A 254 22.80 6.97 -5.23
N ASN A 255 22.43 7.38 -6.45
CA ASN A 255 22.56 8.75 -6.94
C ASN A 255 24.00 9.29 -6.80
N THR A 256 24.99 8.45 -7.01
CA THR A 256 26.43 8.76 -6.84
C THR A 256 27.11 9.25 -8.12
N GLY A 257 26.34 9.49 -9.18
CA GLY A 257 26.85 9.93 -10.48
C GLY A 257 27.33 8.76 -11.34
N ALA A 258 26.39 7.95 -11.83
CA ALA A 258 26.69 6.83 -12.72
C ALA A 258 27.45 7.28 -13.97
N CYS A 259 28.42 6.47 -14.39
CA CYS A 259 29.22 6.74 -15.58
C CYS A 259 28.38 6.70 -16.87
N ASP A 260 28.92 7.23 -17.96
CA ASP A 260 28.37 6.96 -19.29
C ASP A 260 28.73 5.54 -19.71
N ILE A 261 27.80 4.61 -19.51
CA ILE A 261 27.99 3.19 -19.82
C ILE A 261 28.28 2.93 -21.31
N SER A 262 27.98 3.87 -22.21
CA SER A 262 28.29 3.70 -23.63
C SER A 262 29.80 3.70 -23.93
N ILE A 263 30.61 4.27 -23.05
CA ILE A 263 32.06 4.38 -23.21
C ILE A 263 32.72 3.12 -22.63
N ILE A 264 33.34 2.31 -23.48
CA ILE A 264 34.07 1.11 -23.05
C ILE A 264 35.43 1.53 -22.48
N SER A 265 35.69 1.14 -21.23
CA SER A 265 36.98 1.36 -20.58
C SER A 265 37.95 0.27 -21.03
N ASP A 266 38.89 0.63 -21.90
CA ASP A 266 39.96 -0.26 -22.35
C ASP A 266 40.78 -0.82 -21.19
N THR A 267 41.08 0.01 -20.18
CA THR A 267 41.81 -0.41 -18.98
C THR A 267 41.07 -1.52 -18.24
N LEU A 268 39.78 -1.34 -17.95
CA LEU A 268 38.98 -2.37 -17.28
C LEU A 268 38.82 -3.61 -18.16
N MET A 269 38.59 -3.43 -19.46
CA MET A 269 38.45 -4.51 -20.42
C MET A 269 39.72 -5.38 -20.48
N ASN A 270 40.89 -4.76 -20.54
CA ASN A 270 42.18 -5.47 -20.57
C ASN A 270 42.49 -6.17 -19.26
N ASN A 271 42.11 -5.59 -18.11
CA ASN A 271 42.24 -6.26 -16.81
C ASN A 271 41.37 -7.51 -16.75
N ILE A 272 40.10 -7.42 -17.18
CA ILE A 272 39.20 -8.58 -17.26
C ILE A 272 39.75 -9.62 -18.26
N ALA A 273 40.26 -9.18 -19.41
CA ALA A 273 40.89 -10.06 -20.38
C ALA A 273 42.05 -10.85 -19.77
N TRP A 274 42.91 -10.17 -19.01
CA TRP A 274 44.01 -10.82 -18.31
C TRP A 274 43.51 -11.84 -17.26
N GLU A 275 42.55 -11.46 -16.41
CA GLU A 275 41.96 -12.35 -15.39
C GLU A 275 41.38 -13.63 -16.01
N ILE A 276 40.62 -13.48 -17.09
CA ILE A 276 39.98 -14.62 -17.77
C ILE A 276 41.02 -15.52 -18.43
N ASN A 277 41.98 -14.95 -19.15
CA ASN A 277 43.02 -15.73 -19.82
C ASN A 277 43.90 -16.48 -18.80
N ASP A 278 44.30 -15.84 -17.70
CA ASP A 278 45.06 -16.47 -16.61
C ASP A 278 44.26 -17.64 -15.99
N ALA A 279 42.98 -17.43 -15.70
CA ALA A 279 42.11 -18.47 -15.14
C ALA A 279 41.93 -19.66 -16.10
N MET A 280 41.79 -19.41 -17.41
CA MET A 280 41.65 -20.47 -18.41
C MET A 280 42.96 -21.23 -18.63
N ASN A 281 44.09 -20.54 -18.65
CA ASN A 281 45.41 -21.17 -18.77
C ASN A 281 45.73 -22.09 -17.59
N LYS A 282 45.32 -21.72 -16.38
CA LYS A 282 45.46 -22.56 -15.17
C LYS A 282 44.54 -23.80 -15.18
N ARG A 283 43.45 -23.78 -15.95
CA ARG A 283 42.50 -24.90 -16.09
C ARG A 283 42.86 -25.87 -17.21
N ALA A 284 43.74 -25.48 -18.14
CA ALA A 284 44.19 -26.37 -19.20
C ALA A 284 45.15 -27.43 -18.61
N PRO A 285 44.88 -28.75 -18.76
CA PRO A 285 45.86 -29.76 -18.37
C PRO A 285 47.10 -29.61 -19.25
N VAL A 286 48.28 -29.66 -18.61
CA VAL A 286 49.58 -29.69 -19.31
C VAL A 286 49.54 -30.83 -20.31
N ARG A 287 49.48 -30.53 -21.61
CA ARG A 287 49.68 -31.53 -22.66
C ARG A 287 51.08 -32.09 -22.47
N SER A 288 51.17 -33.36 -22.06
CA SER A 288 52.41 -34.10 -22.07
C SER A 288 52.93 -34.17 -23.51
N VAL A 289 54.11 -33.58 -23.72
CA VAL A 289 54.87 -33.74 -24.95
C VAL A 289 55.32 -35.20 -25.00
N LEU A 290 54.74 -36.01 -25.88
CA LEU A 290 55.33 -37.31 -26.20
C LEU A 290 56.59 -37.08 -27.05
N PRO A 291 57.70 -37.78 -26.79
CA PRO A 291 58.93 -37.58 -27.54
C PRO A 291 58.79 -38.13 -28.96
N THR A 292 59.35 -37.36 -29.89
CA THR A 292 59.54 -37.66 -31.31
C THR A 292 60.26 -39.00 -31.48
N CYS A 293 59.60 -40.01 -32.05
CA CYS A 293 60.30 -41.17 -32.60
C CYS A 293 60.97 -40.75 -33.92
N GLN A 294 62.30 -40.65 -33.90
CA GLN A 294 63.13 -40.63 -35.10
C GLN A 294 63.00 -41.97 -35.83
N PHE A 295 62.49 -41.96 -37.05
CA PHE A 295 62.67 -43.07 -37.98
C PHE A 295 64.03 -42.90 -38.66
N PHE A 296 64.99 -43.75 -38.30
CA PHE A 296 66.14 -44.07 -39.14
C PHE A 296 65.71 -45.14 -40.15
N HIS A 297 65.91 -44.89 -41.44
CA HIS A 297 65.95 -45.94 -42.46
C HIS A 297 67.33 -45.90 -43.13
N LEU A 298 68.01 -47.04 -43.05
CA LEU A 298 69.06 -47.51 -43.95
C LEU A 298 68.40 -48.50 -44.92
#